data_AF-A0A1F7H9Z7-F1
#
_entry.id   AF-A0A1F7H9Z7-F1
#
_cell.length_a   1.000
_cell.length_b   1.000
_cell.length_c   1.000
_cell.angle_alpha   90.00
_cell.angle_beta   90.00
_cell.angle_gamma   90.00
#
_symmetry.space_group_name_H-M   'P 1'
#
loop_
_entity.id
_entity.type
_entity.pdbx_description
1 polymer ?
#
loop_
_entity_poly.entity_id
_entity_poly.type
_entity_poly.pdbx_seq_one_letter_code
_entity_poly.pdbx_strand_id
1 'polypeptide(L)' 'MKQKKSKTINGEMDPLVPEVVEYLNKFDFPLARLLQKKFKIGFSRAEKILKQIETERRK' A
#
# COMPACT_ATOMS: atom_id res chain seq x y z
N MET A 1 4.78 -26.68 -12.53
CA MET A 1 4.53 -25.24 -12.26
C MET A 1 4.25 -25.06 -10.77
N LYS A 2 5.20 -24.48 -9.99
CA LYS A 2 4.99 -24.27 -8.55
C LYS A 2 4.19 -22.99 -8.34
N GLN A 3 2.88 -23.13 -8.12
CA GLN A 3 2.04 -22.04 -7.63
C GLN A 3 2.54 -21.64 -6.23
N LYS A 4 3.25 -20.51 -6.14
CA LYS A 4 3.55 -19.90 -4.85
C LYS A 4 2.25 -19.27 -4.33
N LYS A 5 1.54 -20.02 -3.47
CA LYS A 5 0.47 -19.50 -2.62
C LYS A 5 1.00 -18.23 -1.96
N SER A 6 0.48 -17.09 -2.36
CA SER A 6 0.71 -15.80 -1.72
C SER A 6 0.15 -15.89 -0.31
N LYS A 7 1.05 -16.21 0.63
CA LYS A 7 0.82 -16.25 2.06
C LYS A 7 0.13 -14.95 2.46
N THR A 8 -1.17 -15.03 2.78
CA THR A 8 -1.93 -13.96 3.42
C THR A 8 -1.24 -13.66 4.73
N ILE A 9 -0.36 -12.66 4.72
CA ILE A 9 0.31 -12.17 5.91
C ILE A 9 -0.71 -11.36 6.70
N ASN A 10 -1.21 -11.99 7.76
CA ASN A 10 -1.86 -11.43 8.95
C ASN A 10 -2.04 -9.90 8.94
N GLY A 11 -3.28 -9.46 8.71
CA GLY A 11 -4.12 -8.64 9.59
C GLY A 11 -3.64 -7.28 10.13
N GLU A 12 -2.35 -6.97 10.15
CA GLU A 12 -1.86 -5.69 10.67
C GLU A 12 -1.72 -4.67 9.54
N MET A 13 -2.34 -3.52 9.77
CA MET A 13 -2.22 -2.35 8.92
C MET A 13 -0.74 -1.93 8.88
N ASP A 14 -0.21 -1.62 7.69
CA ASP A 14 1.18 -1.16 7.60
C ASP A 14 1.31 0.17 8.38
N PRO A 15 2.34 0.35 9.24
CA PRO A 15 2.49 1.55 10.05
C PRO A 15 2.54 2.85 9.24
N LEU A 16 2.91 2.78 7.96
CA LEU A 16 2.97 3.95 7.08
C LEU A 16 1.60 4.34 6.50
N VAL A 17 0.54 3.55 6.69
CA VAL A 17 -0.79 3.82 6.11
C VAL A 17 -1.31 5.22 6.45
N PRO A 18 -1.28 5.69 7.71
CA PRO A 18 -1.77 7.04 8.05
C PRO A 18 -1.04 8.15 7.29
N GLU A 19 0.30 8.12 7.29
CA GLU A 19 1.13 9.11 6.59
C GLU A 19 0.95 9.04 5.06
N VAL A 20 0.77 7.84 4.54
CA VAL A 20 0.54 7.61 3.10
C VAL A 20 -0.81 8.18 2.69
N VAL A 21 -1.87 8.02 3.49
CA VAL A 21 -3.19 8.60 3.21
C VAL A 21 -3.09 10.12 3.14
N GLU A 22 -2.46 10.76 4.12
CA GLU A 22 -2.25 12.21 4.12
C GLU A 22 -1.44 12.69 2.91
N TYR A 23 -0.40 11.94 2.53
CA TYR A 23 0.40 12.24 1.36
C TYR A 23 -0.40 12.12 0.07
N LEU A 24 -1.21 11.07 -0.06
CA LEU A 24 -2.02 10.80 -1.25
C LEU A 24 -3.15 11.80 -1.43
N ASN A 25 -3.65 12.44 -0.38
CA ASN A 25 -4.65 13.52 -0.48
C ASN A 25 -4.17 14.73 -1.31
N LYS A 26 -2.87 14.83 -1.61
CA LYS A 26 -2.29 15.88 -2.46
C LYS A 26 -2.33 15.54 -3.96
N PHE A 27 -2.79 14.35 -4.33
CA PHE A 27 -2.77 13.85 -5.69
C PHE A 27 -4.16 13.34 -6.09
N ASP A 28 -4.53 13.54 -7.35
CA ASP A 28 -5.83 13.07 -7.88
C ASP A 28 -5.89 11.53 -7.98
N PHE A 29 -4.73 10.86 -8.07
CA PHE A 29 -4.64 9.42 -8.22
C PHE A 29 -3.48 8.82 -7.42
N PRO A 30 -3.68 7.66 -6.76
CA PRO A 30 -2.62 6.99 -6.02
C PRO A 30 -1.73 6.12 -6.94
N LEU A 31 -0.40 6.31 -6.87
CA LEU A 31 0.57 5.45 -7.55
C LEU A 31 1.61 4.87 -6.59
N ALA A 32 1.85 3.57 -6.68
CA ALA A 32 2.86 2.88 -5.89
C ALA A 32 4.28 3.44 -6.11
N ARG A 33 4.59 3.91 -7.34
CA ARG A 33 5.87 4.57 -7.65
C ARG A 33 6.06 5.88 -6.89
N LEU A 34 4.99 6.64 -6.62
CA LEU A 34 5.07 7.87 -5.82
C LEU A 34 5.45 7.53 -4.38
N LEU A 35 4.84 6.49 -3.82
CA LEU A 35 5.12 6.01 -2.47
C LEU A 35 6.53 5.44 -2.33
N GLN A 36 6.97 4.67 -3.32
CA GLN A 36 8.33 4.13 -3.37
C GLN A 36 9.38 5.25 -3.26
N LYS A 37 9.22 6.33 -4.04
CA LYS A 37 10.15 7.47 -4.00
C LYS A 37 10.04 8.29 -2.72
N LYS A 38 8.81 8.56 -2.24
CA LYS A 38 8.57 9.43 -1.09
C LYS A 38 8.97 8.78 0.24
N PHE A 39 8.59 7.52 0.45
CA PHE A 39 8.77 6.80 1.72
C PHE A 39 9.96 5.83 1.71
N LYS A 40 10.71 5.75 0.60
CA LYS A 40 11.87 4.87 0.43
C LYS A 40 11.56 3.40 0.74
N ILE A 41 10.38 2.94 0.33
CA ILE A 41 9.90 1.57 0.51
C ILE A 41 9.96 0.77 -0.80
N GLY A 42 10.03 -0.56 -0.70
CA GLY A 42 9.95 -1.43 -1.87
C GLY A 42 8.59 -1.36 -2.58
N PHE A 43 8.59 -1.57 -3.90
CA PHE A 43 7.37 -1.50 -4.72
C PHE A 43 6.24 -2.41 -4.21
N SER A 44 6.55 -3.65 -3.85
CA SER A 44 5.56 -4.59 -3.31
C SER A 44 4.96 -4.15 -1.98
N ARG A 45 5.69 -3.38 -1.16
CA ARG A 45 5.15 -2.81 0.09
C ARG A 45 4.22 -1.64 -0.22
N ALA A 46 4.61 -0.77 -1.15
CA ALA A 46 3.77 0.32 -1.63
C ALA A 46 2.43 -0.18 -2.21
N GLU A 47 2.43 -1.24 -3.02
CA GLU A 47 1.19 -1.83 -3.54
C GLU A 47 0.30 -2.41 -2.44
N LYS A 48 0.88 -3.06 -1.43
CA LYS A 48 0.12 -3.57 -0.28
C LYS A 48 -0.55 -2.45 0.50
N ILE A 49 0.17 -1.36 0.76
CA ILE A 49 -0.35 -0.17 1.43
C ILE A 49 -1.52 0.41 0.63
N LEU A 50 -1.37 0.57 -0.69
CA LEU A 50 -2.46 1.06 -1.53
C LEU A 50 -3.68 0.16 -1.47
N LYS A 51 -3.49 -1.16 -1.49
CA LYS A 51 -4.57 -2.13 -1.37
C LYS A 51 -5.26 -2.07 0.01
N GLN A 52 -4.52 -1.82 1.09
CA GLN A 52 -5.08 -1.59 2.42
C GLN A 52 -5.97 -0.34 2.42
N ILE A 53 -5.48 0.79 1.91
CA ILE A 53 -6.21 2.05 1.83
C ILE A 53 -7.48 1.91 0.98
N GLU A 54 -7.40 1.23 -0.17
CA GLU A 54 -8.56 0.98 -1.02
C GLU A 54 -9.61 0.11 -0.32
N THR A 55 -9.18 -0.88 0.47
CA THR A 55 -10.10 -1.75 1.22
C THR A 55 -10.82 -0.98 2.33
N GLU A 56 -10.13 -0.06 3.01
CA GLU A 56 -10.72 0.79 4.05
C GLU A 56 -11.74 1.79 3.48
N ARG A 57 -11.47 2.39 2.32
CA ARG A 57 -12.40 3.34 1.67
C ARG A 57 -13.71 2.70 1.17
N ARG A 58 -13.74 1.39 0.99
CA ARG A 58 -14.91 0.64 0.51
C ARG A 58 -15.79 0.10 1.65
N LYS A 59 -15.35 0.21 2.90
CA LYS A 59 -16.17 -0.09 4.09
C LYS A 59 -16.97 1.13 4.50
#